data_AF-A0A953UTP8-F1
#
_entry.id   AF-A0A953UTP8-F1
#
_cell.length_a   1.000
_cell.length_b   1.000
_cell.length_c   1.000
_cell.angle_alpha   90.00
_cell.angle_beta   90.00
_cell.angle_gamma   90.00
#
_symmetry.space_group_name_H-M   'P 1'
#
loop_
_entity.id
_entity.type
_entity.pdbx_description
1 polymer ?
#
loop_
_entity_poly.entity_id
_entity_poly.type
_entity_poly.pdbx_seq_one_letter_code
_entity_poly.pdbx_strand_id
1 'polypeptide(L)'
;MPEYCTCGAQLPPDARFCHKCGKPQREEDASVEVQPAVALPPPPPVAAEPPPISFRNAIAVRVALATGIPMFLLSAVAGPLALAVPVAGGFFAVYLYRRRTGQKVTVLAGAHLGWISGIFVFAILTVVLTLVMVMLSQPDFVQSMRDQMAKMSSISQDELTKRIELLRTPSGLALALLDAFVSYTVLTALGGAVGAKLLNRQ
;
A
#
# COMPACT_ATOMS: atom_id res chain seq x y z
N MET A 1 -3.61 67.14 -51.08
CA MET A 1 -4.46 66.37 -52.02
C MET A 1 -5.42 65.54 -51.17
N PRO A 2 -6.69 65.32 -51.56
CA PRO A 2 -7.62 64.54 -50.74
C PRO A 2 -7.15 63.08 -50.64
N GLU A 3 -7.05 62.56 -49.43
CA GLU A 3 -6.68 61.17 -49.19
C GLU A 3 -7.92 60.27 -49.31
N TYR A 4 -7.76 59.11 -49.95
CA TYR A 4 -8.83 58.14 -50.14
C TYR A 4 -8.49 56.85 -49.41
N CYS A 5 -9.46 56.31 -48.67
CA CYS A 5 -9.32 54.99 -48.06
C CYS A 5 -9.39 53.90 -49.14
N THR A 6 -8.82 52.72 -48.88
CA THR A 6 -8.93 51.54 -49.77
C THR A 6 -10.37 51.10 -50.09
N CYS A 7 -11.37 51.57 -49.32
CA CYS A 7 -12.79 51.32 -49.58
C CYS A 7 -13.43 52.35 -50.54
N GLY A 8 -12.66 53.32 -51.05
CA GLY A 8 -13.12 54.37 -51.96
C GLY A 8 -13.71 55.61 -51.30
N ALA A 9 -13.74 55.69 -49.96
CA ALA A 9 -14.24 56.87 -49.25
C ALA A 9 -13.19 57.99 -49.19
N GLN A 10 -13.62 59.24 -49.43
CA GLN A 10 -12.78 60.42 -49.26
C GLN A 10 -12.62 60.72 -47.76
N LEU A 11 -11.39 60.73 -47.28
CA LEU A 11 -11.09 60.95 -45.87
C LEU A 11 -11.05 62.46 -45.56
N PRO A 12 -11.65 62.90 -44.44
CA PRO A 12 -11.39 64.23 -43.91
C PRO A 12 -9.89 64.37 -43.54
N PRO A 13 -9.34 65.60 -43.56
CA PRO A 13 -7.96 65.82 -43.12
C PRO A 13 -7.76 65.33 -41.69
N ASP A 14 -6.65 64.64 -41.43
CA ASP A 14 -6.30 64.00 -40.15
C ASP A 14 -7.18 62.84 -39.65
N ALA A 15 -7.95 62.19 -40.53
CA ALA A 15 -8.77 61.03 -40.14
C ALA A 15 -7.93 59.82 -39.68
N ARG A 16 -8.01 59.46 -38.39
CA ARG A 16 -7.38 58.25 -37.82
C ARG A 16 -8.04 56.95 -38.29
N PHE A 17 -9.36 56.98 -38.48
CA PHE A 17 -10.15 55.86 -38.96
C PHE A 17 -11.04 56.28 -40.13
N CYS A 18 -11.29 55.36 -41.06
CA CYS A 18 -12.26 55.60 -42.12
C CYS A 18 -13.68 55.65 -41.54
N HIS A 19 -14.40 56.75 -41.76
CA HIS A 19 -15.80 56.91 -41.33
C HIS A 19 -16.77 55.91 -41.98
N LYS A 20 -16.39 55.27 -43.09
CA LYS A 20 -17.25 54.34 -43.84
C LYS A 20 -16.97 52.87 -43.54
N CYS A 21 -15.71 52.47 -43.37
CA CYS A 21 -15.33 51.06 -43.15
C CYS A 21 -14.59 50.78 -41.84
N GLY A 22 -14.31 51.81 -41.03
CA GLY A 22 -13.63 51.66 -39.74
C GLY A 22 -12.14 51.31 -39.84
N LYS A 23 -11.56 51.21 -41.04
CA LYS A 23 -10.15 50.86 -41.20
C LYS A 23 -9.24 51.96 -40.62
N PRO A 24 -8.29 51.64 -39.73
CA PRO A 24 -7.28 52.59 -39.26
C PRO A 24 -6.39 53.02 -40.43
N GLN A 25 -6.14 54.33 -40.55
CA GLN A 25 -5.32 54.89 -41.64
C GLN A 25 -3.87 55.16 -41.21
N ARG A 26 -3.59 55.16 -39.90
CA ARG A 26 -2.24 55.33 -39.35
C ARG A 26 -1.70 53.99 -38.86
N GLU A 27 -0.47 53.67 -39.23
CA GLU A 27 0.25 52.49 -38.73
C GLU A 27 0.42 52.52 -37.21
N GLU A 28 0.49 53.71 -36.60
CA GLU A 28 0.55 53.91 -35.15
C GLU A 28 -0.70 53.37 -34.43
N ASP A 29 -1.89 53.53 -35.03
CA ASP A 29 -3.15 53.02 -34.47
C ASP A 29 -3.37 51.52 -34.78
N ALA A 30 -2.59 50.94 -35.69
CA ALA A 30 -2.60 49.51 -36.02
C ALA A 30 -1.57 48.69 -35.23
N SER A 31 -0.71 49.35 -34.43
CA SER A 31 0.18 48.69 -33.51
C SER A 31 -0.65 48.08 -32.37
N VAL A 32 -1.10 46.84 -32.58
CA VAL A 32 -1.49 45.94 -31.49
C VAL A 32 -0.29 45.87 -30.57
N GLU A 33 -0.34 46.60 -29.46
CA GLU A 33 0.64 46.51 -28.39
C GLU A 33 0.65 45.05 -27.96
N VAL A 34 1.68 44.33 -28.40
CA VAL A 34 1.91 42.94 -28.03
C VAL A 34 2.14 42.98 -26.53
N GLN A 35 1.07 42.76 -25.77
CA GLN A 35 1.16 42.53 -24.34
C GLN A 35 2.27 41.49 -24.15
N PRO A 36 3.32 41.82 -23.37
CA PRO A 36 4.36 40.84 -23.08
C PRO A 36 3.64 39.61 -22.55
N ALA A 37 3.75 38.50 -23.27
CA ALA A 37 3.21 37.23 -22.82
C ALA A 37 3.80 36.99 -21.42
N VAL A 38 2.98 37.18 -20.39
CA VAL A 38 3.33 36.87 -19.02
C VAL A 38 3.70 35.40 -19.05
N ALA A 39 5.00 35.12 -18.93
CA ALA A 39 5.49 33.75 -18.86
C ALA A 39 4.84 33.11 -17.64
N LEU A 40 3.83 32.27 -17.89
CA LEU A 40 3.20 31.47 -16.85
C LEU A 40 4.33 30.71 -16.15
N PRO A 41 4.43 30.78 -14.80
CA PRO A 41 5.40 29.97 -14.08
C PRO A 41 5.20 28.51 -14.50
N PRO A 42 6.29 27.75 -14.69
CA PRO A 42 6.19 26.36 -15.11
C PRO A 42 5.22 25.64 -14.17
N PRO A 43 4.29 24.82 -14.70
CA PRO A 43 3.36 24.09 -13.87
C PRO A 43 4.16 23.33 -12.80
N PRO A 44 3.74 23.38 -11.52
CA PRO A 44 4.45 22.68 -10.46
C PRO A 44 4.63 21.23 -10.90
N PRO A 45 5.82 20.63 -10.68
CA PRO A 45 6.07 19.26 -11.09
C PRO A 45 4.94 18.40 -10.53
N VAL A 46 4.20 17.74 -11.44
CA VAL A 46 3.10 16.85 -11.08
C VAL A 46 3.71 15.83 -10.12
N ALA A 47 3.34 15.91 -8.84
CA ALA A 47 3.83 15.00 -7.84
C ALA A 47 3.45 13.59 -8.32
N ALA A 48 4.46 12.81 -8.71
CA ALA A 48 4.24 11.46 -9.21
C ALA A 48 3.40 10.71 -8.18
N GLU A 49 2.24 10.19 -8.60
CA GLU A 49 1.38 9.45 -7.71
C GLU A 49 2.19 8.30 -7.10
N PRO A 50 2.13 8.13 -5.76
CA PRO A 50 2.86 7.05 -5.11
C PRO A 50 2.45 5.72 -5.75
N PRO A 51 3.42 4.88 -6.17
CA PRO A 51 3.12 3.65 -6.90
C PRO A 51 2.18 2.78 -6.06
N PRO A 52 1.19 2.14 -6.69
CA PRO A 52 0.20 1.35 -5.97
C PRO A 52 0.88 0.21 -5.22
N ILE A 53 0.54 0.06 -3.94
CA ILE A 53 1.01 -1.07 -3.13
C ILE A 53 0.43 -2.33 -3.75
N SER A 54 1.31 -3.15 -4.32
CA SER A 54 0.98 -4.39 -5.03
C SER A 54 2.20 -5.31 -5.02
N PHE A 55 2.02 -6.57 -5.43
CA PHE A 55 3.13 -7.52 -5.58
C PHE A 55 4.18 -7.10 -6.62
N ARG A 56 3.86 -6.13 -7.50
CA ARG A 56 4.79 -5.54 -8.47
C ARG A 56 5.75 -4.55 -7.81
N ASN A 57 5.39 -4.05 -6.63
CA ASN A 57 6.23 -3.17 -5.85
C ASN A 57 7.22 -4.01 -5.01
N ALA A 58 8.47 -4.10 -5.50
CA ALA A 58 9.52 -4.87 -4.83
C ALA A 58 9.78 -4.40 -3.39
N ILE A 59 9.59 -3.11 -3.08
CA ILE A 59 9.74 -2.58 -1.72
C ILE A 59 8.63 -3.14 -0.83
N ALA A 60 7.38 -3.14 -1.30
CA ALA A 60 6.25 -3.71 -0.55
C ALA A 60 6.48 -5.19 -0.23
N VAL A 61 6.92 -5.99 -1.22
CA VAL A 61 7.22 -7.41 -1.03
C VAL A 61 8.37 -7.64 -0.05
N ARG A 62 9.48 -6.88 -0.19
CA ARG A 62 10.63 -6.98 0.74
C ARG A 62 10.24 -6.63 2.17
N VAL A 63 9.43 -5.59 2.35
CA VAL A 63 8.95 -5.18 3.68
C VAL A 63 8.03 -6.26 4.25
N ALA A 64 7.09 -6.78 3.47
CA ALA A 64 6.18 -7.84 3.89
C ALA A 64 6.92 -9.13 4.33
N LEU A 65 7.98 -9.52 3.60
CA LEU A 65 8.85 -10.64 4.02
C LEU A 65 9.65 -10.32 5.29
N ALA A 66 10.25 -9.13 5.34
CA ALA A 66 11.07 -8.69 6.48
C ALA A 66 10.27 -8.60 7.78
N THR A 67 8.96 -8.30 7.71
CA THR A 67 8.07 -8.33 8.88
C THR A 67 7.40 -9.68 9.09
N GLY A 68 7.10 -10.42 8.03
CA GLY A 68 6.41 -11.70 8.10
C GLY A 68 7.21 -12.80 8.79
N ILE A 69 8.51 -12.94 8.50
CA ILE A 69 9.37 -13.96 9.12
C ILE A 69 9.45 -13.80 10.65
N PRO A 70 9.84 -12.64 11.22
CA PRO A 70 9.92 -12.48 12.66
C PRO A 70 8.53 -12.56 13.31
N MET A 71 7.49 -12.10 12.62
CA MET A 71 6.11 -12.23 13.09
C MET A 71 5.72 -13.71 13.23
N PHE A 72 5.99 -14.55 12.23
CA PHE A 72 5.72 -15.99 12.29
C PHE A 72 6.45 -16.64 13.46
N LEU A 73 7.74 -16.34 13.63
CA LEU A 73 8.54 -16.88 14.73
C LEU A 73 8.01 -16.45 16.10
N LEU A 74 7.64 -15.18 16.27
CA LEU A 74 7.03 -14.69 17.52
C LEU A 74 5.68 -15.35 17.78
N SER A 75 4.82 -15.46 16.76
CA SER A 75 3.51 -16.10 16.90
C SER A 75 3.60 -17.55 17.38
N ALA A 76 4.66 -18.28 17.02
CA ALA A 76 4.88 -19.66 17.47
C ALA A 76 5.14 -19.79 18.98
N VAL A 77 5.64 -18.74 19.64
CA VAL A 77 5.99 -18.74 21.08
C VAL A 77 5.18 -17.76 21.92
N ALA A 78 4.35 -16.91 21.31
CA ALA A 78 3.62 -15.84 22.00
C ALA A 78 2.46 -16.31 22.91
N GLY A 79 2.06 -17.58 22.85
CA GLY A 79 1.00 -18.15 23.67
C GLY A 79 -0.29 -17.30 23.64
N PRO A 80 -0.81 -16.79 24.78
CA PRO A 80 -2.04 -15.99 24.80
C PRO A 80 -1.95 -14.65 24.04
N LEU A 81 -0.74 -14.15 23.75
CA LEU A 81 -0.53 -12.94 22.93
C LEU A 81 -0.54 -13.22 21.41
N ALA A 82 -0.84 -14.46 20.99
CA ALA A 82 -0.80 -14.85 19.58
C ALA A 82 -1.68 -13.99 18.67
N LEU A 83 -2.76 -13.37 19.17
CA LEU A 83 -3.61 -12.46 18.39
C LEU A 83 -3.05 -11.03 18.29
N ALA A 84 -2.24 -10.58 19.25
CA ALA A 84 -1.64 -9.24 19.21
C ALA A 84 -0.46 -9.18 18.23
N VAL A 85 0.28 -10.27 18.08
CA VAL A 85 1.48 -10.35 17.22
C VAL A 85 1.16 -10.05 15.74
N PRO A 86 0.12 -10.62 15.11
CA PRO A 86 -0.25 -10.29 13.74
C PRO A 86 -0.64 -8.83 13.53
N VAL A 87 -1.34 -8.23 14.50
CA VAL A 87 -1.71 -6.81 14.43
C VAL A 87 -0.46 -5.94 14.48
N ALA A 88 0.48 -6.25 15.39
CA ALA A 88 1.77 -5.57 15.45
C ALA A 88 2.59 -5.75 14.16
N GLY A 89 2.60 -6.96 13.58
CA GLY A 89 3.28 -7.25 12.32
C GLY A 89 2.75 -6.39 11.17
N GLY A 90 1.43 -6.28 11.02
CA GLY A 90 0.80 -5.40 10.04
C GLY A 90 1.16 -3.92 10.24
N PHE A 91 1.18 -3.46 11.49
CA PHE A 91 1.59 -2.09 11.83
C PHE A 91 3.05 -1.83 11.44
N PHE A 92 3.96 -2.76 11.81
CA PHE A 92 5.38 -2.64 11.51
C PHE A 92 5.68 -2.69 10.01
N ALA A 93 4.88 -3.42 9.22
CA ALA A 93 4.99 -3.41 7.76
C ALA A 93 4.76 -2.01 7.20
N VAL A 94 3.72 -1.30 7.65
CA VAL A 94 3.47 0.08 7.22
C VAL A 94 4.56 1.04 7.72
N TYR A 95 4.99 0.89 8.98
CA TYR A 95 6.08 1.70 9.53
C TYR A 95 7.37 1.58 8.70
N LEU A 96 7.81 0.36 8.39
CA LEU A 96 9.01 0.12 7.60
C LEU A 96 8.84 0.58 6.15
N TYR A 97 7.69 0.35 5.52
CA TYR A 97 7.42 0.81 4.17
C TYR A 97 7.51 2.33 4.07
N ARG A 98 6.91 3.05 5.02
CA ARG A 98 7.02 4.52 5.10
C ARG A 98 8.44 4.99 5.33
N ARG A 99 9.17 4.35 6.26
CA ARG A 99 10.57 4.70 6.54
C ARG A 99 11.48 4.52 5.30
N ARG A 100 11.16 3.55 4.44
CA ARG A 100 11.92 3.27 3.20
C ARG A 100 11.54 4.15 2.02
N THR A 101 10.27 4.54 1.90
CA THR A 101 9.75 5.27 0.72
C THR A 101 9.54 6.76 0.97
N GLY A 102 9.42 7.19 2.23
CA GLY A 102 9.02 8.56 2.58
C GLY A 102 7.56 8.90 2.25
N GLN A 103 6.80 7.97 1.68
CA GLN A 103 5.45 8.23 1.20
C GLN A 103 4.42 8.07 2.32
N LYS A 104 3.36 8.90 2.27
CA LYS A 104 2.17 8.71 3.11
C LYS A 104 1.37 7.53 2.56
N VAL A 105 0.93 6.65 3.45
CA VAL A 105 0.20 5.42 3.09
C VAL A 105 -1.25 5.61 3.49
N THR A 106 -2.18 5.48 2.55
CA THR A 106 -3.62 5.55 2.87
C THR A 106 -4.05 4.34 3.71
N VAL A 107 -5.17 4.44 4.44
CA VAL A 107 -5.65 3.35 5.30
C VAL A 107 -5.88 2.06 4.50
N LEU A 108 -6.47 2.18 3.31
CA LEU A 108 -6.69 1.04 2.42
C LEU A 108 -5.38 0.44 1.90
N ALA A 109 -4.42 1.28 1.52
CA ALA A 109 -3.09 0.81 1.09
C ALA A 109 -2.33 0.13 2.24
N GLY A 110 -2.48 0.64 3.48
CA GLY A 110 -1.94 0.02 4.68
C GLY A 110 -2.58 -1.34 4.96
N ALA A 111 -3.90 -1.46 4.84
CA ALA A 111 -4.60 -2.73 4.97
C ALA A 111 -4.13 -3.74 3.91
N HIS A 112 -3.97 -3.30 2.66
CA HIS A 112 -3.47 -4.14 1.58
C HIS A 112 -2.02 -4.60 1.81
N LEU A 113 -1.15 -3.72 2.30
CA LEU A 113 0.22 -4.09 2.67
C LEU A 113 0.24 -5.12 3.81
N GLY A 114 -0.60 -4.91 4.83
CA GLY A 114 -0.78 -5.85 5.93
C GLY A 114 -1.24 -7.22 5.44
N TRP A 115 -2.27 -7.25 4.58
CA TRP A 115 -2.77 -8.47 3.95
C TRP A 115 -1.71 -9.23 3.17
N ILE A 116 -0.87 -8.53 2.38
CA ILE A 116 0.28 -9.14 1.68
C ILE A 116 1.24 -9.78 2.68
N SER A 117 1.55 -9.10 3.80
CA SER A 117 2.37 -9.68 4.88
C SER A 117 1.71 -10.93 5.48
N GLY A 118 0.40 -10.91 5.71
CA GLY A 118 -0.37 -12.06 6.20
C GLY A 118 -0.31 -13.27 5.26
N ILE A 119 -0.36 -13.05 3.95
CA ILE A 119 -0.18 -14.12 2.95
C ILE A 119 1.20 -14.77 3.07
N PHE A 120 2.27 -13.97 3.20
CA PHE A 120 3.62 -14.53 3.35
C PHE A 120 3.74 -15.32 4.65
N VAL A 121 3.16 -14.83 5.75
CA VAL A 121 3.13 -15.58 7.02
C VAL A 121 2.38 -16.89 6.86
N PHE A 122 1.22 -16.88 6.21
CA PHE A 122 0.45 -18.10 5.94
C PHE A 122 1.25 -19.07 5.07
N ALA A 123 1.91 -18.61 4.01
CA ALA A 123 2.74 -19.45 3.16
C ALA A 123 3.93 -20.07 3.92
N ILE A 124 4.57 -19.31 4.82
CA ILE A 124 5.63 -19.85 5.69
C ILE A 124 5.03 -20.90 6.65
N LEU A 125 3.87 -20.60 7.24
CA LEU A 125 3.17 -21.52 8.14
C LEU A 125 2.81 -22.82 7.44
N THR A 126 2.33 -22.80 6.20
CA THR A 126 1.97 -24.04 5.48
C THR A 126 3.21 -24.88 5.17
N VAL A 127 4.32 -24.26 4.78
CA VAL A 127 5.59 -24.97 4.58
C VAL A 127 6.10 -25.57 5.89
N VAL A 128 6.05 -24.83 6.99
CA VAL A 128 6.47 -25.36 8.31
C VAL A 128 5.51 -26.44 8.80
N LEU A 129 4.20 -26.25 8.64
CA LEU A 129 3.19 -27.22 9.06
C LEU A 129 3.33 -28.54 8.28
N THR A 130 3.60 -28.48 6.98
CA THR A 130 3.86 -29.69 6.18
C THR A 130 5.11 -30.42 6.65
N LEU A 131 6.19 -29.72 6.96
CA LEU A 131 7.38 -30.31 7.58
C LEU A 131 7.05 -30.94 8.94
N VAL A 132 6.27 -30.26 9.78
CA VAL A 132 5.83 -30.78 11.08
C VAL A 132 4.98 -32.05 10.92
N MET A 133 4.09 -32.13 9.92
CA MET A 133 3.30 -33.33 9.65
C MET A 133 4.16 -34.54 9.27
N VAL A 134 5.21 -34.32 8.47
CA VAL A 134 6.21 -35.36 8.17
C VAL A 134 6.89 -35.83 9.46
N MET A 135 7.28 -34.90 10.34
CA MET A 135 7.89 -35.23 11.63
C MET A 135 6.91 -35.93 12.58
N LEU A 136 5.62 -35.56 12.59
CA LEU A 136 4.57 -36.20 13.40
C LEU A 136 4.23 -37.63 12.97
N SER A 137 4.72 -38.06 11.80
CA SER A 137 4.66 -39.45 11.36
C SER A 137 5.70 -40.31 12.07
N GLN A 138 6.71 -39.70 12.71
CA GLN A 138 7.72 -40.40 13.50
C GLN A 138 7.29 -40.52 14.97
N PRO A 139 7.29 -41.73 15.56
CA PRO A 139 6.85 -41.95 16.93
C PRO A 139 7.76 -41.25 17.96
N ASP A 140 9.07 -41.21 17.72
CA ASP A 140 10.06 -40.58 18.60
C ASP A 140 9.83 -39.07 18.72
N PHE A 141 9.50 -38.41 17.60
CA PHE A 141 9.23 -36.97 17.58
C PHE A 141 7.97 -36.62 18.39
N VAL A 142 6.91 -37.42 18.25
CA VAL A 142 5.66 -37.22 19.00
C VAL A 142 5.87 -37.39 20.51
N GLN A 143 6.69 -38.36 20.93
CA GLN A 143 7.04 -38.54 22.35
C GLN A 143 7.87 -37.37 22.87
N SER A 144 8.93 -36.96 22.16
CA SER A 144 9.74 -35.79 22.53
C SER A 144 8.90 -34.51 22.64
N MET A 145 7.94 -34.31 21.73
CA MET A 145 7.06 -33.13 21.77
C MET A 145 6.13 -33.13 22.99
N ARG A 146 5.59 -34.30 23.36
CA ARG A 146 4.79 -34.46 24.59
C ARG A 146 5.60 -34.17 25.84
N ASP A 147 6.83 -34.66 25.89
CA ASP A 147 7.75 -34.43 27.02
C ASP A 147 8.16 -32.96 27.14
N GLN A 148 8.41 -32.29 26.00
CA GLN A 148 8.71 -30.86 25.97
C GLN A 148 7.51 -30.02 26.43
N MET A 149 6.30 -30.35 25.98
CA MET A 149 5.09 -29.64 26.43
C MET A 149 4.72 -29.95 27.88
N ALA A 150 5.01 -31.15 28.39
CA ALA A 150 4.87 -31.44 29.82
C ALA A 150 5.74 -30.51 30.67
N LYS A 151 6.90 -30.08 30.15
CA LYS A 151 7.81 -29.13 30.80
C LYS A 151 7.39 -27.67 30.61
N MET A 152 6.82 -27.32 29.46
CA MET A 152 6.24 -25.99 29.19
C MET A 152 4.75 -25.99 29.58
N SER A 153 4.47 -25.78 30.86
CA SER A 153 3.18 -25.88 31.59
C SER A 153 1.95 -25.10 31.06
N SER A 154 1.92 -24.70 29.79
CA SER A 154 0.88 -23.86 29.18
C SER A 154 -0.26 -24.64 28.51
N ILE A 155 -0.05 -25.92 28.18
CA ILE A 155 -1.03 -26.76 27.47
C ILE A 155 -1.16 -28.10 28.20
N SER A 156 -2.38 -28.51 28.51
CA SER A 156 -2.63 -29.83 29.12
C SER A 156 -2.36 -30.97 28.12
N GLN A 157 -1.93 -32.14 28.61
CA GLN A 157 -1.66 -33.30 27.76
C GLN A 157 -2.89 -33.76 26.96
N ASP A 158 -4.10 -33.59 27.53
CA ASP A 158 -5.35 -33.89 26.86
C ASP A 158 -5.63 -32.92 25.71
N GLU A 159 -5.40 -31.62 25.91
CA GLU A 159 -5.56 -30.60 24.88
C GLU A 159 -4.55 -30.81 23.75
N LEU A 160 -3.31 -31.16 24.08
CA LEU A 160 -2.29 -31.50 23.10
C LEU A 160 -2.70 -32.71 22.26
N THR A 161 -3.20 -33.78 22.89
CA THR A 161 -3.62 -35.00 22.20
C THR A 161 -4.79 -34.72 21.25
N LYS A 162 -5.77 -33.92 21.70
CA LYS A 162 -6.89 -33.48 20.84
C LYS A 162 -6.42 -32.68 19.63
N ARG A 163 -5.45 -31.77 19.81
CA ARG A 163 -4.88 -30.98 18.70
C ARG A 163 -4.13 -31.84 17.69
N ILE A 164 -3.33 -32.81 18.16
CA ILE A 164 -2.63 -33.75 17.28
C ILE A 164 -3.64 -34.58 16.48
N GLU A 165 -4.71 -35.06 17.13
CA GLU A 165 -5.74 -35.86 16.47
C GLU A 165 -6.49 -35.04 15.40
N LEU A 166 -6.90 -33.81 15.74
CA LEU A 166 -7.50 -32.86 14.79
C LEU A 166 -6.63 -32.65 13.56
N LEU A 167 -5.31 -32.46 13.76
CA LEU A 167 -4.34 -32.27 12.69
C LEU A 167 -4.16 -33.51 11.80
N ARG A 168 -4.39 -34.72 12.32
CA ARG A 168 -4.33 -35.97 11.53
C ARG A 168 -5.56 -36.18 10.65
N THR A 169 -6.68 -35.56 10.98
CA THR A 169 -7.89 -35.63 10.14
C THR A 169 -7.82 -34.64 8.97
N PRO A 170 -8.26 -35.02 7.74
CA PRO A 170 -8.22 -34.12 6.60
C PRO A 170 -9.12 -32.90 6.77
N SER A 171 -10.28 -33.06 7.43
CA SER A 171 -11.21 -31.97 7.74
C SER A 171 -10.67 -31.03 8.82
N GLY A 172 -10.06 -31.57 9.88
CA GLY A 172 -9.44 -30.77 10.94
C GLY A 172 -8.26 -29.96 10.42
N LEU A 173 -7.42 -30.55 9.56
CA LEU A 173 -6.36 -29.84 8.87
C LEU A 173 -6.90 -28.70 7.99
N ALA A 174 -7.93 -28.97 7.20
CA ALA A 174 -8.54 -27.96 6.33
C ALA A 174 -9.12 -26.78 7.14
N LEU A 175 -9.81 -27.07 8.25
CA LEU A 175 -10.35 -26.05 9.15
C LEU A 175 -9.24 -25.26 9.84
N ALA A 176 -8.17 -25.91 10.28
CA ALA A 176 -7.01 -25.24 10.89
C ALA A 176 -6.28 -24.32 9.90
N LEU A 177 -6.14 -24.75 8.64
CA LEU A 177 -5.56 -23.92 7.58
C LEU A 177 -6.46 -22.74 7.23
N LEU A 178 -7.77 -22.94 7.17
CA LEU A 178 -8.72 -21.86 6.92
C LEU A 178 -8.70 -20.83 8.07
N ASP A 179 -8.74 -21.30 9.31
CA ASP A 179 -8.65 -20.45 10.49
C ASP A 179 -7.34 -19.66 10.52
N ALA A 180 -6.20 -20.34 10.28
CA ALA A 180 -4.91 -19.68 10.19
C ALA A 180 -4.88 -18.63 9.05
N PHE A 181 -5.38 -18.97 7.87
CA PHE A 181 -5.42 -18.05 6.74
C PHE A 181 -6.22 -16.79 7.08
N VAL A 182 -7.45 -16.95 7.60
CA VAL A 182 -8.31 -15.82 7.96
C VAL A 182 -7.68 -15.02 9.09
N SER A 183 -7.24 -15.67 10.17
CA SER A 183 -6.64 -15.01 11.32
C SER A 183 -5.40 -14.20 10.94
N TYR A 184 -4.44 -14.80 10.22
CA TYR A 184 -3.22 -14.09 9.85
C TYR A 184 -3.48 -12.97 8.85
N THR A 185 -4.30 -13.18 7.82
CA THR A 185 -4.55 -12.16 6.79
C THR A 185 -5.41 -11.01 7.29
N VAL A 186 -6.44 -11.28 8.09
CA VAL A 186 -7.34 -10.24 8.62
C VAL A 186 -6.64 -9.43 9.72
N LEU A 187 -5.99 -10.07 10.69
CA LEU A 187 -5.36 -9.33 11.79
C LEU A 187 -4.17 -8.49 11.30
N THR A 188 -3.39 -8.97 10.33
CA THR A 188 -2.31 -8.16 9.72
C THR A 188 -2.87 -7.02 8.89
N ALA A 189 -3.97 -7.22 8.14
CA ALA A 189 -4.64 -6.15 7.42
C ALA A 189 -5.16 -5.07 8.38
N LEU A 190 -5.78 -5.47 9.51
CA LEU A 190 -6.20 -4.54 10.57
C LEU A 190 -5.00 -3.78 11.15
N GLY A 191 -3.91 -4.47 11.46
CA GLY A 191 -2.66 -3.87 11.91
C GLY A 191 -2.11 -2.83 10.93
N GLY A 192 -2.12 -3.16 9.64
CA GLY A 192 -1.68 -2.25 8.58
C GLY A 192 -2.60 -1.02 8.42
N ALA A 193 -3.92 -1.22 8.50
CA ALA A 193 -4.89 -0.11 8.47
C ALA A 193 -4.67 0.86 9.65
N VAL A 194 -4.49 0.31 10.85
CA VAL A 194 -4.19 1.08 12.07
C VAL A 194 -2.85 1.80 11.94
N GLY A 195 -1.81 1.12 11.45
CA GLY A 195 -0.49 1.71 11.22
C GLY A 195 -0.52 2.89 10.26
N ALA A 196 -1.24 2.75 9.14
CA ALA A 196 -1.42 3.84 8.19
C ALA A 196 -2.14 5.05 8.83
N LYS A 197 -3.20 4.81 9.60
CA LYS A 197 -3.97 5.88 10.25
C LYS A 197 -3.16 6.63 11.31
N LEU A 198 -2.45 5.90 12.19
CA LEU A 198 -1.70 6.50 13.30
C LEU A 198 -0.47 7.24 12.80
N LEU A 199 0.30 6.65 11.89
CA LEU A 199 1.53 7.26 11.39
C LEU A 199 1.23 8.48 10.51
N ASN A 200 0.07 8.58 9.86
CA ASN A 200 -0.27 9.75 9.03
C ASN A 200 -0.65 10.99 9.86
N ARG A 201 -0.95 10.81 11.15
CA ARG A 201 -1.20 11.90 12.09
C ARG A 201 0.07 12.54 12.64
N GLN A 202 1.22 11.90 12.42
CA GLN A 202 2.56 12.39 12.74
C GLN A 202 3.23 12.92 11.47
#